data_AF-A0A4S4MZ75-F1
#
_entry.id   AF-A0A4S4MZ75-F1
#
_cell.length_a   1.000
_cell.length_b   1.000
_cell.length_c   1.000
_cell.angle_alpha   90.00
_cell.angle_beta   90.00
_cell.angle_gamma   90.00
#
_symmetry.space_group_name_H-M   'P 1'
#
loop_
_entity.id
_entity.type
_entity.pdbx_description
1 polymer ?
#
loop_
_entity_poly.entity_id
_entity_poly.type
_entity_poly.pdbx_seq_one_letter_code
_entity_poly.pdbx_strand_id
1 'polypeptide(L)'
;MFLSLLASDTSLPPLHSLRSMILHELAPGRQDFRAALWACPALEKLWIETETIYDLAVSHTEVLPIPTGAVPSLTFICAPWRYLRIFLRHPSVRQVWTGEIPHDECLVYLQEIYGRKPQLTAISFTVVDALSDPSVVEFVLTRFRFLEELSVSSYNVTEQVYNRTLELLLTADLAPKLRKVSVKSYEPEVTAQKASIELSSRLRQKCPLLAYVFVKGMENVLEWTSGAT
;
A
#
# COMPACT_ATOMS: atom_id res chain seq x y z
N MET A 1 -21.78 -3.11 -12.14
CA MET A 1 -23.18 -3.52 -11.88
C MET A 1 -23.29 -5.03 -11.59
N PHE A 2 -22.40 -5.61 -10.78
CA PHE A 2 -22.40 -7.06 -10.47
C PHE A 2 -22.54 -7.37 -8.97
N LEU A 3 -22.23 -6.41 -8.08
CA LEU A 3 -22.32 -6.60 -6.63
C LEU A 3 -23.70 -6.25 -6.04
N SER A 4 -24.46 -5.39 -6.73
CA SER A 4 -25.79 -4.96 -6.25
C SER A 4 -26.86 -6.05 -6.31
N LEU A 5 -26.66 -7.06 -7.16
CA LEU A 5 -27.51 -8.24 -7.23
C LEU A 5 -27.15 -9.29 -6.17
N LEU A 6 -25.96 -9.24 -5.57
CA LEU A 6 -25.51 -10.28 -4.65
C LEU A 6 -25.82 -10.02 -3.16
N ALA A 7 -26.08 -8.76 -2.79
CA ALA A 7 -26.18 -8.34 -1.39
C ALA A 7 -27.57 -7.87 -0.95
N SER A 8 -28.49 -7.66 -1.89
CA SER A 8 -29.85 -7.16 -1.62
C SER A 8 -30.85 -8.29 -1.34
N ASP A 9 -30.48 -9.54 -1.60
CA ASP A 9 -31.31 -10.71 -1.33
C ASP A 9 -30.70 -11.51 -0.19
N THR A 10 -31.31 -11.45 1.00
CA THR A 10 -30.92 -12.25 2.18
C THR A 10 -31.00 -13.76 1.96
N SER A 11 -31.50 -14.21 0.79
CA SER A 11 -31.52 -15.59 0.35
C SER A 11 -30.25 -16.06 -0.37
N LEU A 12 -29.31 -15.15 -0.69
CA LEU A 12 -28.07 -15.54 -1.34
C LEU A 12 -27.09 -16.17 -0.34
N PRO A 13 -26.53 -17.35 -0.66
CA PRO A 13 -25.58 -18.02 0.21
C PRO A 13 -24.34 -17.13 0.38
N PRO A 14 -23.74 -17.08 1.58
CA PRO A 14 -22.57 -16.26 1.80
C PRO A 14 -21.44 -16.68 0.86
N LEU A 15 -20.70 -15.71 0.34
CA LEU A 15 -19.54 -15.90 -0.51
C LEU A 15 -18.33 -16.32 0.35
N HIS A 16 -18.46 -17.44 1.06
CA HIS A 16 -17.47 -17.98 2.01
C HIS A 16 -16.09 -18.25 1.39
N SER A 17 -16.02 -18.37 0.07
CA SER A 17 -14.77 -18.63 -0.65
C SER A 17 -14.13 -17.35 -1.19
N LEU A 18 -14.83 -16.22 -1.23
CA LEU A 18 -14.30 -14.98 -1.81
C LEU A 18 -13.16 -14.43 -0.94
N ARG A 19 -11.95 -14.35 -1.50
CA ARG A 19 -10.73 -13.85 -0.81
C ARG A 19 -10.34 -12.44 -1.20
N SER A 20 -10.69 -12.01 -2.41
CA SER A 20 -10.35 -10.70 -2.95
C SER A 20 -11.56 -10.05 -3.58
N MET A 21 -11.75 -8.77 -3.32
CA MET A 21 -12.84 -7.98 -3.87
C MET A 21 -12.26 -6.67 -4.41
N ILE A 22 -12.60 -6.35 -5.64
CA ILE A 22 -12.20 -5.10 -6.31
C ILE A 22 -13.47 -4.32 -6.62
N LEU A 23 -13.48 -3.06 -6.22
CA LEU A 23 -14.64 -2.18 -6.24
C LEU A 23 -14.28 -0.86 -6.90
N HIS A 24 -15.26 -0.28 -7.60
CA HIS A 24 -15.20 1.12 -7.99
C HIS A 24 -15.32 2.03 -6.76
N GLU A 25 -14.72 3.22 -6.80
CA GLU A 25 -14.66 4.17 -5.69
C GLU A 25 -16.03 4.63 -5.16
N LEU A 26 -17.08 4.52 -5.95
CA LEU A 26 -18.44 4.88 -5.50
C LEU A 26 -19.10 3.78 -4.66
N ALA A 27 -18.55 2.57 -4.65
CA ALA A 27 -19.12 1.42 -3.95
C ALA A 27 -19.30 1.65 -2.43
N PRO A 28 -18.34 2.22 -1.68
CA PRO A 28 -18.49 2.42 -0.24
C PRO A 28 -19.67 3.31 0.18
N GLY A 29 -20.14 4.19 -0.71
CA GLY A 29 -21.30 5.03 -0.46
C GLY A 29 -22.65 4.34 -0.73
N ARG A 30 -22.65 3.14 -1.34
CA ARG A 30 -23.89 2.44 -1.66
C ARG A 30 -24.44 1.70 -0.44
N GLN A 31 -25.76 1.68 -0.30
CA GLN A 31 -26.45 1.05 0.82
C GLN A 31 -26.16 -0.46 0.94
N ASP A 32 -25.96 -1.13 -0.20
CA ASP A 32 -25.69 -2.56 -0.33
C ASP A 32 -24.23 -2.95 0.03
N PHE A 33 -23.30 -2.00 0.08
CA PHE A 33 -21.90 -2.27 0.37
C PHE A 33 -21.70 -2.98 1.71
N ARG A 34 -22.39 -2.53 2.76
CA ARG A 34 -22.28 -3.16 4.09
C ARG A 34 -22.80 -4.59 4.09
N ALA A 35 -23.90 -4.85 3.38
CA ALA A 35 -24.44 -6.20 3.26
C ALA A 35 -23.47 -7.12 2.49
N ALA A 36 -22.81 -6.60 1.44
CA ALA A 36 -21.78 -7.34 0.72
C ALA A 36 -20.59 -7.73 1.61
N LEU A 37 -20.14 -6.85 2.51
CA LEU A 37 -19.08 -7.16 3.47
C LEU A 37 -19.48 -8.29 4.44
N TRP A 38 -20.74 -8.30 4.91
CA TRP A 38 -21.24 -9.40 5.75
C TRP A 38 -21.31 -10.73 5.02
N ALA A 39 -21.62 -10.72 3.72
CA ALA A 39 -21.66 -11.92 2.90
C ALA A 39 -20.28 -12.52 2.61
N CYS A 40 -19.17 -11.84 2.93
CA CYS A 40 -17.81 -12.25 2.56
C CYS A 40 -16.91 -12.50 3.80
N PRO A 41 -17.22 -13.48 4.66
CA PRO A 41 -16.49 -13.65 5.92
C PRO A 41 -15.01 -14.01 5.74
N ALA A 42 -14.66 -14.63 4.62
CA ALA A 42 -13.29 -15.01 4.30
C ALA A 42 -12.54 -14.00 3.43
N LEU A 43 -13.10 -12.79 3.23
CA LEU A 43 -12.44 -11.75 2.45
C LEU A 43 -11.12 -11.33 3.13
N GLU A 44 -10.02 -11.44 2.40
CA GLU A 44 -8.68 -11.09 2.87
C GLU A 44 -8.20 -9.76 2.30
N LYS A 45 -8.63 -9.43 1.08
CA LYS A 45 -8.17 -8.27 0.30
C LYS A 45 -9.34 -7.45 -0.21
N LEU A 46 -9.33 -6.15 0.09
CA LEU A 46 -10.29 -5.18 -0.44
C LEU A 46 -9.56 -4.12 -1.25
N TRP A 47 -9.96 -3.95 -2.51
CA TRP A 47 -9.47 -2.91 -3.40
C TRP A 47 -10.61 -1.97 -3.76
N ILE A 48 -10.35 -0.68 -3.64
CA ILE A 48 -11.24 0.39 -4.06
C ILE A 48 -10.46 1.23 -5.05
N GLU A 49 -10.81 1.09 -6.32
CA GLU A 49 -10.15 1.75 -7.45
C GLU A 49 -10.82 3.09 -7.73
N THR A 50 -10.00 4.10 -8.01
CA THR A 50 -10.46 5.39 -8.53
C THR A 50 -10.16 5.44 -10.03
N GLU A 51 -11.13 5.92 -10.82
CA GLU A 51 -10.93 6.19 -12.26
C GLU A 51 -10.28 7.56 -12.49
N THR A 52 -10.21 8.42 -11.47
CA THR A 52 -9.68 9.77 -11.60
C THR A 52 -8.51 10.03 -10.67
N ILE A 53 -7.46 10.62 -11.24
CA ILE A 53 -6.21 11.02 -10.57
C ILE A 53 -6.43 12.29 -9.73
N TYR A 54 -7.47 13.08 -10.02
CA TYR A 54 -7.63 14.45 -9.49
C TYR A 54 -9.06 14.90 -9.17
N ASP A 55 -10.08 14.03 -9.14
CA ASP A 55 -11.44 14.58 -9.06
C ASP A 55 -11.89 14.92 -7.62
N LEU A 56 -11.76 16.23 -7.36
CA LEU A 56 -12.37 17.05 -6.31
C LEU A 56 -13.92 17.00 -6.30
N ALA A 57 -14.58 16.26 -7.19
CA ALA A 57 -16.03 16.07 -7.19
C ALA A 57 -16.49 15.08 -6.12
N VAL A 58 -16.57 15.57 -4.89
CA VAL A 58 -17.15 14.88 -3.73
C VAL A 58 -18.63 14.60 -3.99
N SER A 59 -18.94 13.33 -4.27
CA SER A 59 -20.19 12.76 -3.78
C SER A 59 -20.17 12.88 -2.25
N HIS A 60 -21.04 13.73 -1.68
CA HIS A 60 -21.22 13.94 -0.23
C HIS A 60 -21.75 12.70 0.52
N THR A 61 -21.61 11.51 -0.06
CA THR A 61 -22.13 10.30 0.55
C THR A 61 -21.27 9.95 1.76
N GLU A 62 -21.90 9.95 2.92
CA GLU A 62 -21.25 9.60 4.19
C GLU A 62 -20.69 8.18 4.10
N VAL A 63 -19.37 8.06 4.16
CA VAL A 63 -18.69 6.77 4.19
C VAL A 63 -18.65 6.29 5.64
N LEU A 64 -19.30 5.17 5.90
CA LEU A 64 -19.32 4.56 7.23
C LEU A 64 -18.15 3.57 7.39
N PRO A 65 -17.64 3.39 8.62
CA PRO A 65 -16.64 2.35 8.89
C PRO A 65 -17.18 0.96 8.57
N ILE A 66 -16.26 0.04 8.26
CA ILE A 66 -16.57 -1.39 8.11
C ILE A 66 -17.27 -1.85 9.40
N PRO A 67 -18.46 -2.47 9.30
CA PRO A 67 -19.18 -2.96 10.47
C PRO A 67 -18.32 -3.90 11.30
N THR A 68 -18.33 -3.75 12.63
CA THR A 68 -17.68 -4.68 13.54
C THR A 68 -18.17 -6.11 13.29
N GLY A 69 -17.25 -7.04 13.07
CA GLY A 69 -17.56 -8.46 12.80
C GLY A 69 -17.78 -8.80 11.33
N ALA A 70 -17.94 -7.81 10.44
CA ALA A 70 -17.89 -8.05 9.00
C ALA A 70 -16.45 -8.33 8.56
N VAL A 71 -16.27 -9.14 7.51
CA VAL A 71 -14.95 -9.46 6.89
C VAL A 71 -13.82 -9.73 7.92
N PRO A 72 -13.99 -10.66 8.87
CA PRO A 72 -13.02 -10.89 9.96
C PRO A 72 -11.62 -11.28 9.47
N SER A 73 -11.51 -11.85 8.27
CA SER A 73 -10.23 -12.22 7.64
C SER A 73 -9.53 -11.07 6.90
N LEU A 74 -10.10 -9.86 6.89
CA LEU A 74 -9.57 -8.74 6.08
C LEU A 74 -8.21 -8.30 6.60
N THR A 75 -7.15 -8.52 5.83
CA THR A 75 -5.78 -8.16 6.22
C THR A 75 -5.20 -7.04 5.36
N PHE A 76 -5.72 -6.87 4.14
CA PHE A 76 -5.20 -5.93 3.16
C PHE A 76 -6.31 -4.97 2.67
N ILE A 77 -5.98 -3.68 2.63
CA ILE A 77 -6.83 -2.66 2.02
C ILE A 77 -6.01 -1.81 1.04
N CYS A 78 -6.46 -1.74 -0.20
CA CYS A 78 -6.06 -0.71 -1.15
C CYS A 78 -7.23 0.24 -1.38
N ALA A 79 -7.05 1.52 -1.08
CA ALA A 79 -8.09 2.51 -1.33
C ALA A 79 -7.51 3.93 -1.35
N PRO A 80 -8.15 4.87 -2.07
CA PRO A 80 -7.91 6.30 -1.93
C PRO A 80 -7.96 6.72 -0.46
N TRP A 81 -7.16 7.73 -0.11
CA TRP A 81 -6.96 8.16 1.27
C TRP A 81 -8.26 8.39 2.05
N ARG A 82 -9.27 9.01 1.41
CA ARG A 82 -10.58 9.29 2.01
C ARG A 82 -11.26 8.05 2.60
N TYR A 83 -11.10 6.90 1.97
CA TYR A 83 -11.66 5.62 2.41
C TYR A 83 -10.70 4.91 3.35
N LEU A 84 -9.41 4.94 3.04
CA LEU A 84 -8.39 4.27 3.82
C LEU A 84 -8.38 4.77 5.27
N ARG A 85 -8.44 6.09 5.50
CA ARG A 85 -8.46 6.68 6.86
C ARG A 85 -9.63 6.18 7.73
N ILE A 86 -10.74 5.78 7.10
CA ILE A 86 -11.91 5.22 7.78
C ILE A 86 -11.69 3.73 8.05
N PHE A 87 -11.22 2.98 7.05
CA PHE A 87 -11.07 1.52 7.13
C PHE A 87 -9.83 1.05 7.91
N LEU A 88 -8.85 1.92 8.16
CA LEU A 88 -7.74 1.65 9.08
C LEU A 88 -8.20 1.28 10.50
N ARG A 89 -9.42 1.66 10.89
CA ARG A 89 -10.02 1.28 12.18
C ARG A 89 -10.32 -0.22 12.27
N HIS A 90 -10.36 -0.95 11.15
CA HIS A 90 -10.66 -2.37 11.14
C HIS A 90 -9.57 -3.18 11.86
N PRO A 91 -9.92 -4.04 12.84
CA PRO A 91 -8.94 -4.62 13.76
C PRO A 91 -7.94 -5.56 13.09
N SER A 92 -8.35 -6.32 12.08
CA SER A 92 -7.53 -7.33 11.39
C SER A 92 -6.61 -6.77 10.30
N VAL A 93 -6.79 -5.53 9.84
CA VAL A 93 -5.97 -4.94 8.78
C VAL A 93 -4.51 -4.84 9.24
N ARG A 94 -3.58 -5.31 8.41
CA ARG A 94 -2.13 -5.29 8.63
C ARG A 94 -1.36 -4.72 7.45
N GLN A 95 -1.98 -4.65 6.28
CA GLN A 95 -1.34 -4.24 5.05
C GLN A 95 -2.19 -3.17 4.38
N VAL A 96 -1.55 -2.10 3.90
CA VAL A 96 -2.25 -0.99 3.25
C VAL A 96 -1.55 -0.56 1.97
N TRP A 97 -2.38 -0.17 1.01
CA TRP A 97 -1.97 0.60 -0.14
C TRP A 97 -2.86 1.83 -0.27
N THR A 98 -2.25 3.01 -0.25
CA THR A 98 -2.95 4.30 -0.31
C THR A 98 -3.41 4.70 -1.71
N GLY A 99 -3.02 3.94 -2.74
CA GLY A 99 -3.05 4.42 -4.11
C GLY A 99 -2.08 5.58 -4.31
N GLU A 100 -2.50 6.55 -5.12
CA GLU A 100 -1.79 7.78 -5.44
C GLU A 100 -1.99 8.86 -4.38
N ILE A 101 -0.91 9.56 -4.01
CA ILE A 101 -0.88 10.63 -3.02
C ILE A 101 -0.13 11.84 -3.61
N PRO A 102 -0.66 13.07 -3.46
CA PRO A 102 0.09 14.30 -3.71
C PRO A 102 1.38 14.37 -2.88
N HIS A 103 2.46 14.91 -3.43
CA HIS A 103 3.76 14.91 -2.75
C HIS A 103 3.73 15.62 -1.39
N ASP A 104 3.08 16.78 -1.32
CA ASP A 104 2.94 17.62 -0.13
C ASP A 104 2.07 16.99 0.98
N GLU A 105 1.17 16.08 0.62
CA GLU A 105 0.30 15.38 1.57
C GLU A 105 0.86 14.05 2.06
N CYS A 106 1.89 13.50 1.40
CA CYS A 106 2.46 12.18 1.71
C CYS A 106 2.82 12.00 3.18
N LEU A 107 3.58 12.94 3.76
CA LEU A 107 4.01 12.82 5.15
C LEU A 107 2.82 12.93 6.13
N VAL A 108 1.87 13.82 5.85
CA VAL A 108 0.65 14.00 6.67
C VAL A 108 -0.15 12.70 6.69
N TYR A 109 -0.34 12.06 5.53
CA TYR A 109 -1.11 10.83 5.42
C TYR A 109 -0.41 9.69 6.15
N LEU A 110 0.91 9.55 6.00
CA LEU A 110 1.70 8.54 6.70
C LEU A 110 1.70 8.73 8.23
N GLN A 111 1.74 9.99 8.71
CA GLN A 111 1.60 10.30 10.13
C GLN A 111 0.23 9.89 10.66
N GLU A 112 -0.85 10.15 9.91
CA GLU A 112 -2.19 9.72 10.29
C GLU A 112 -2.32 8.19 10.24
N ILE A 113 -1.75 7.52 9.23
CA ILE A 113 -1.68 6.05 9.16
C ILE A 113 -0.99 5.50 10.40
N TYR A 114 0.16 6.06 10.77
CA TYR A 114 0.90 5.64 11.95
C TYR A 114 0.09 5.86 13.22
N GLY A 115 -0.56 7.02 13.38
CA GLY A 115 -1.40 7.32 14.54
C GLY A 115 -2.60 6.38 14.68
N ARG A 116 -3.13 5.85 13.57
CA ARG A 116 -4.27 4.91 13.57
C ARG A 116 -3.84 3.45 13.67
N LYS A 117 -2.72 3.08 13.05
CA LYS A 117 -2.31 1.68 12.84
C LYS A 117 -0.78 1.52 12.86
N PRO A 118 -0.11 1.73 14.00
CA PRO A 118 1.36 1.61 14.08
C PRO A 118 1.88 0.16 13.89
N GLN A 119 1.01 -0.83 13.97
CA GLN A 119 1.29 -2.27 13.85
C GLN A 119 1.17 -2.81 12.41
N LEU A 120 1.12 -1.95 11.40
CA LEU A 120 1.13 -2.37 10.00
C LEU A 120 2.42 -3.14 9.68
N THR A 121 2.26 -4.21 8.89
CA THR A 121 3.34 -5.06 8.41
C THR A 121 3.71 -4.74 6.97
N ALA A 122 2.83 -4.11 6.18
CA ALA A 122 3.16 -3.65 4.84
C ALA A 122 2.51 -2.31 4.53
N ILE A 123 3.29 -1.41 3.93
CA ILE A 123 2.84 -0.10 3.47
C ILE A 123 3.29 0.10 2.03
N SER A 124 2.33 0.41 1.16
CA SER A 124 2.57 0.78 -0.23
C SER A 124 1.92 2.13 -0.54
N PHE A 125 2.62 3.01 -1.25
CA PHE A 125 2.05 4.26 -1.75
C PHE A 125 2.72 4.69 -3.05
N THR A 126 1.96 5.40 -3.87
CA THR A 126 2.44 6.04 -5.09
C THR A 126 2.38 7.55 -4.91
N VAL A 127 3.46 8.26 -5.22
CA VAL A 127 3.51 9.72 -5.23
C VAL A 127 3.21 10.20 -6.65
N VAL A 128 2.26 11.11 -6.80
CA VAL A 128 1.79 11.59 -8.12
C VAL A 128 2.81 12.49 -8.80
N ASP A 129 3.60 13.22 -8.02
CA ASP A 129 4.64 14.11 -8.54
C ASP A 129 6.03 13.54 -8.31
N ALA A 130 7.06 14.37 -8.42
CA ALA A 130 8.41 14.00 -8.04
C ALA A 130 8.52 13.83 -6.51
N LEU A 131 8.95 12.65 -6.08
CA LEU A 131 9.36 12.42 -4.71
C LEU A 131 10.74 13.06 -4.51
N SER A 132 10.75 14.25 -3.94
CA SER A 132 11.96 15.05 -3.69
C SER A 132 12.39 15.06 -2.22
N ASP A 133 11.44 14.92 -1.29
CA ASP A 133 11.70 14.87 0.15
C ASP A 133 11.92 13.43 0.66
N PRO A 134 13.12 13.08 1.17
CA PRO A 134 13.37 11.78 1.75
C PRO A 134 12.72 11.56 3.12
N SER A 135 12.21 12.61 3.77
CA SER A 135 11.59 12.53 5.10
C SER A 135 10.42 11.55 5.14
N VAL A 136 9.72 11.40 4.01
CA VAL A 136 8.63 10.46 3.78
C VAL A 136 9.09 9.01 4.00
N VAL A 137 10.22 8.62 3.38
CA VAL A 137 10.79 7.27 3.50
C VAL A 137 11.39 7.08 4.88
N GLU A 138 12.09 8.10 5.40
CA GLU A 138 12.68 8.09 6.75
C GLU A 138 11.64 7.85 7.83
N PHE A 139 10.52 8.55 7.76
CA PHE A 139 9.41 8.40 8.69
C PHE A 139 8.92 6.96 8.74
N VAL A 140 8.67 6.34 7.58
CA VAL A 140 8.11 4.99 7.53
C VAL A 140 9.09 3.95 8.08
N LEU A 141 10.35 4.02 7.65
CA LEU A 141 11.39 3.06 8.04
C LEU A 141 11.72 3.13 9.53
N THR A 142 11.61 4.30 10.16
CA THR A 142 12.00 4.50 11.57
C THR A 142 10.83 4.37 12.55
N ARG A 143 9.58 4.61 12.11
CA ARG A 143 8.40 4.61 12.99
C ARG A 143 7.67 3.29 13.02
N PHE A 144 7.51 2.59 11.89
CA PHE A 144 6.73 1.35 11.84
C PHE A 144 7.56 0.14 12.26
N ARG A 145 7.63 -0.14 13.57
CA ARG A 145 8.47 -1.21 14.13
C ARG A 145 8.06 -2.65 13.76
N PHE A 146 6.85 -2.82 13.23
CA PHE A 146 6.34 -4.12 12.77
C PHE A 146 6.43 -4.29 11.25
N LEU A 147 7.00 -3.31 10.55
CA LEU A 147 7.05 -3.31 9.10
C LEU A 147 7.93 -4.46 8.59
N GLU A 148 7.37 -5.19 7.64
CA GLU A 148 8.02 -6.25 6.88
C GLU A 148 8.27 -5.79 5.43
N GLU A 149 7.35 -4.99 4.88
CA GLU A 149 7.45 -4.50 3.50
C GLU A 149 7.15 -3.00 3.37
N LEU A 150 8.05 -2.28 2.71
CA LEU A 150 7.84 -0.92 2.22
C LEU A 150 7.90 -0.92 0.69
N SER A 151 6.90 -0.34 0.04
CA SER A 151 6.92 -0.03 -1.39
C SER A 151 6.55 1.42 -1.63
N VAL A 152 7.45 2.16 -2.23
CA VAL A 152 7.25 3.55 -2.66
C VAL A 152 7.39 3.58 -4.16
N SER A 153 6.39 4.12 -4.85
CA SER A 153 6.45 4.40 -6.28
C SER A 153 6.26 5.89 -6.49
N SER A 154 6.86 6.45 -7.52
CA SER A 154 6.74 7.87 -7.86
C SER A 154 6.97 8.05 -9.36
N TYR A 155 6.40 9.09 -9.97
CA TYR A 155 6.68 9.41 -11.37
C TYR A 155 8.15 9.72 -11.57
N ASN A 156 8.70 10.53 -10.68
CA ASN A 156 10.12 10.81 -10.60
C ASN A 156 10.60 10.64 -9.15
N VAL A 157 11.79 10.08 -8.95
CA VAL A 157 12.47 10.01 -7.65
C VAL A 157 13.84 10.63 -7.83
N THR A 158 14.16 11.65 -7.02
CA THR A 158 15.45 12.33 -7.13
C THR A 158 16.59 11.44 -6.62
N GLU A 159 17.81 11.64 -7.15
CA GLU A 159 19.01 10.95 -6.66
C GLU A 159 19.22 11.14 -5.14
N GLN A 160 18.85 12.31 -4.61
CA GLN A 160 18.89 12.61 -3.19
C GLN A 160 18.00 11.65 -2.38
N VAL A 161 16.77 11.39 -2.82
CA VAL A 161 15.87 10.45 -2.12
C VAL A 161 16.41 9.03 -2.18
N TYR A 162 17.00 8.63 -3.31
CA TYR A 162 17.66 7.32 -3.42
C TYR A 162 18.83 7.19 -2.44
N ASN A 163 19.79 8.10 -2.52
CA ASN A 163 21.00 8.07 -1.69
C ASN A 163 20.64 8.12 -0.20
N ARG A 164 19.67 8.95 0.17
CA ARG A 164 19.19 9.03 1.56
C ARG A 164 18.47 7.77 2.01
N THR A 165 17.64 7.16 1.16
CA THR A 165 17.00 5.86 1.48
C THR A 165 18.05 4.80 1.74
N LEU A 166 19.08 4.72 0.89
CA LEU A 166 20.17 3.76 1.04
C LEU A 166 20.98 4.00 2.32
N GLU A 167 21.32 5.26 2.60
CA GLU A 167 21.98 5.66 3.84
C GLU A 167 21.14 5.25 5.06
N LEU A 168 19.83 5.50 5.05
CA LEU A 168 18.92 5.13 6.14
C LEU A 168 18.90 3.62 6.36
N LEU A 169 18.82 2.83 5.28
CA LEU A 169 18.85 1.38 5.40
C LEU A 169 20.18 0.86 6.01
N LEU A 170 21.28 1.58 5.79
CA LEU A 170 22.59 1.25 6.34
C LEU A 170 22.85 1.80 7.75
N THR A 171 22.21 2.91 8.14
CA THR A 171 22.56 3.65 9.37
C THR A 171 21.45 3.64 10.41
N ALA A 172 20.19 3.69 10.00
CA ALA A 172 19.06 3.77 10.91
C ALA A 172 18.80 2.47 11.68
N ASP A 173 18.07 2.63 12.78
CA ASP A 173 17.48 1.55 13.56
C ASP A 173 16.14 1.13 12.92
N LEU A 174 16.21 0.16 12.02
CA LEU A 174 15.07 -0.30 11.22
C LEU A 174 14.16 -1.27 11.99
N ALA A 175 12.98 -1.52 11.44
CA ALA A 175 12.12 -2.60 11.94
C ALA A 175 12.85 -3.96 11.86
N PRO A 176 12.87 -4.76 12.95
CA PRO A 176 13.62 -6.03 12.98
C PRO A 176 13.07 -7.09 12.05
N LYS A 177 11.83 -6.92 11.55
CA LYS A 177 11.16 -7.83 10.62
C LYS A 177 11.21 -7.34 9.17
N LEU A 178 11.89 -6.24 8.89
CA LEU A 178 11.93 -5.65 7.55
C LEU A 178 12.60 -6.62 6.57
N ARG A 179 11.85 -7.02 5.54
CA ARG A 179 12.25 -7.99 4.53
C ARG A 179 12.37 -7.39 3.14
N LYS A 180 11.63 -6.31 2.89
CA LYS A 180 11.50 -5.73 1.56
C LYS A 180 11.40 -4.21 1.63
N VAL A 181 12.22 -3.54 0.83
CA VAL A 181 12.11 -2.10 0.58
C VAL A 181 12.22 -1.86 -0.91
N SER A 182 11.20 -1.25 -1.50
CA SER A 182 11.17 -0.92 -2.92
C SER A 182 10.96 0.58 -3.08
N VAL A 183 11.79 1.22 -3.89
CA VAL A 183 11.62 2.62 -4.32
C VAL A 183 11.66 2.64 -5.84
N LYS A 184 10.52 2.92 -6.48
CA LYS A 184 10.34 2.83 -7.93
C LYS A 184 10.13 4.23 -8.52
N SER A 185 10.82 4.50 -9.62
CA SER A 185 10.57 5.65 -10.49
C SER A 185 9.95 5.18 -11.79
N TYR A 186 8.90 5.87 -12.27
CA TYR A 186 8.35 5.63 -13.60
C TYR A 186 9.19 6.29 -14.70
N GLU A 187 9.94 7.34 -14.39
CA GLU A 187 10.91 7.96 -15.31
C GLU A 187 12.26 7.19 -15.34
N PRO A 188 12.88 7.04 -16.53
CA PRO A 188 14.03 6.17 -16.76
C PRO A 188 15.41 6.74 -16.34
N GLU A 189 15.53 7.96 -15.83
CA GLU A 189 16.84 8.65 -15.73
C GLU A 189 17.69 8.37 -14.49
N VAL A 190 17.46 7.28 -13.76
CA VAL A 190 18.28 7.01 -12.56
C VAL A 190 19.45 6.09 -12.89
N THR A 191 20.64 6.66 -12.95
CA THR A 191 21.99 6.04 -13.00
C THR A 191 22.32 5.07 -11.84
N ALA A 192 21.33 4.62 -11.05
CA ALA A 192 21.49 3.86 -9.81
C ALA A 192 21.87 2.38 -9.98
N GLN A 193 21.98 1.86 -11.20
CA GLN A 193 22.13 0.42 -11.45
C GLN A 193 23.48 -0.14 -10.93
N LYS A 194 24.56 0.65 -10.94
CA LYS A 194 25.87 0.24 -10.39
C LYS A 194 25.93 0.26 -8.85
N ALA A 195 25.15 1.10 -8.18
CA ALA A 195 25.15 1.19 -6.72
C ALA A 195 24.47 -0.03 -6.07
N SER A 196 23.50 -0.65 -6.75
CA SER A 196 22.63 -1.70 -6.22
C SER A 196 23.36 -2.97 -5.73
N ILE A 197 24.41 -3.42 -6.41
CA ILE A 197 25.08 -4.70 -6.09
C ILE A 197 25.93 -4.59 -4.82
N GLU A 198 26.77 -3.56 -4.71
CA GLU A 198 27.62 -3.33 -3.53
C GLU A 198 26.78 -2.98 -2.30
N LEU A 199 25.71 -2.19 -2.49
CA LEU A 199 24.75 -1.87 -1.44
C LEU A 199 23.99 -3.09 -0.95
N SER A 200 23.57 -3.99 -1.85
CA SER A 200 22.90 -5.23 -1.46
C SER A 200 23.78 -6.10 -0.55
N SER A 201 25.10 -6.13 -0.78
CA SER A 201 26.05 -6.86 0.07
C SER A 201 26.12 -6.25 1.48
N ARG A 202 26.29 -4.93 1.59
CA ARG A 202 26.34 -4.21 2.88
C ARG A 202 25.01 -4.28 3.65
N LEU A 203 23.89 -4.24 2.93
CA LEU A 203 22.55 -4.34 3.52
C LEU A 203 22.26 -5.72 4.10
N ARG A 204 22.67 -6.79 3.43
CA ARG A 204 22.52 -8.16 3.95
C ARG A 204 23.29 -8.40 5.24
N GLN A 205 24.42 -7.73 5.45
CA GLN A 205 25.18 -7.83 6.71
C GLN A 205 24.44 -7.21 7.90
N LYS A 206 23.75 -6.08 7.69
CA LYS A 206 23.03 -5.37 8.76
C LYS A 206 21.60 -5.87 8.96
N CYS A 207 20.91 -6.19 7.87
CA CYS A 207 19.53 -6.64 7.85
C CYS A 207 19.48 -8.01 7.16
N PRO A 208 19.80 -9.10 7.87
CA PRO A 208 19.88 -10.43 7.26
C PRO A 208 18.55 -10.92 6.69
N LEU A 209 17.43 -10.35 7.13
CA LEU A 209 16.10 -10.65 6.60
C LEU A 209 15.73 -9.83 5.35
N LEU A 210 16.46 -8.74 5.06
CA LEU A 210 16.20 -7.86 3.92
C LEU A 210 16.63 -8.57 2.62
N ALA A 211 15.69 -9.28 2.03
CA ALA A 211 15.90 -10.10 0.85
C ALA A 211 15.87 -9.30 -0.44
N TYR A 212 15.16 -8.16 -0.45
CA TYR A 212 14.85 -7.43 -1.68
C TYR A 212 14.93 -5.91 -1.46
N VAL A 213 15.91 -5.30 -2.12
CA VAL A 213 15.96 -3.86 -2.35
C VAL A 213 15.89 -3.60 -3.85
N PHE A 214 14.84 -2.91 -4.27
CA PHE A 214 14.62 -2.63 -5.68
C PHE A 214 14.49 -1.15 -5.92
N VAL A 215 15.42 -0.65 -6.71
CA VAL A 215 15.54 0.71 -7.18
C VAL A 215 15.59 0.63 -8.71
N LYS A 216 14.51 1.04 -9.38
CA LYS A 216 14.37 0.94 -10.84
C LYS A 216 13.80 2.25 -11.41
N GLY A 217 14.49 2.80 -12.42
CA GLY A 217 13.87 3.56 -13.50
C GLY A 217 13.49 2.57 -14.61
N MET A 218 12.34 2.74 -15.25
CA MET A 218 11.84 1.74 -16.20
C MET A 218 12.80 1.46 -17.35
N GLU A 219 13.33 0.23 -17.41
CA GLU A 219 13.47 -0.48 -18.69
C GLU A 219 12.48 -1.65 -18.67
N ASN A 220 11.76 -1.83 -19.77
CA ASN A 220 10.85 -2.93 -20.02
C ASN A 220 11.48 -4.26 -19.59
N VAL A 221 10.89 -4.94 -18.60
CA VAL A 221 11.21 -6.34 -18.33
C VAL A 221 9.90 -7.11 -18.27
N LEU A 222 9.46 -7.50 -19.47
CA LEU A 222 8.82 -8.79 -19.66
C LEU A 222 9.85 -9.87 -19.34
N GLU A 223 9.95 -10.32 -18.10
CA GLU A 223 10.54 -11.64 -17.79
C GLU A 223 9.82 -12.23 -16.58
N TRP A 224 8.69 -12.90 -16.86
CA TRP A 224 8.40 -14.16 -16.19
C TRP A 224 9.06 -15.25 -17.03
N THR A 225 10.36 -15.49 -16.83
CA THR A 225 10.93 -16.80 -17.14
C THR A 225 10.77 -17.66 -15.89
N SER A 226 9.67 -18.41 -15.87
CA SER A 226 9.60 -19.66 -15.13
C SER A 226 10.78 -20.53 -15.56
N GLY A 227 11.66 -20.88 -14.63
CA GLY A 227 12.83 -21.70 -14.90
C GLY A 227 13.28 -22.47 -13.67
N ALA A 228 12.68 -23.65 -13.50
CA ALA A 228 13.24 -24.89 -12.95
C ALA A 228 14.15 -24.82 -11.70
N THR A 229 13.65 -25.37 -10.59
CA THR A 229 13.97 -26.77 -10.24
C THR A 229 12.75 -27.42 -9.61
#